data_AF-A0A6A4ATQ3-F1
#
_entry.id   AF-A0A6A4ATQ3-F1
#
_cell.length_a   1.000
_cell.length_b   1.000
_cell.length_c   1.000
_cell.angle_alpha   90.00
_cell.angle_beta   90.00
_cell.angle_gamma   90.00
#
_symmetry.space_group_name_H-M   'P 1'
#
loop_
_entity.id
_entity.type
_entity.pdbx_description
1 polymer ?
#
loop_
_entity_poly.entity_id
_entity_poly.type
_entity_poly.pdbx_seq_one_letter_code
_entity_poly.pdbx_strand_id
1 'polypeptide(L)'
;MQVLPVKETMSRAERNKRVLRSKKGYDDSLLLPAGIDPYQRTYICTHGWKKRKSRGEGSRPRQYIRLTDCPFRFVIQWNVAKNSLQVKRGNFVHNHPVSARAFATYPSSRGLDSATVSARVEGMLAVGARRSRIYDYLLEHDQNVLQVDVDNMVRAHKASIVGGDDNEATARELAGFAAADKENVSSVADTAAGETGVISLATAHMRRLYSRFSELLLVDCTHKTNR
;
A
#
# COMPACT_ATOMS: atom_id res chain seq x y z
N MET A 1 6.18 -24.04 4.60
CA MET A 1 4.87 -23.37 4.45
C MET A 1 4.96 -22.35 3.32
N GLN A 2 3.86 -22.04 2.63
CA GLN A 2 3.83 -21.12 1.49
C GLN A 2 2.60 -20.23 1.63
N VAL A 3 2.75 -18.92 1.40
CA VAL A 3 1.62 -17.99 1.39
C VAL A 3 0.88 -18.14 0.07
N LEU A 4 -0.45 -18.26 0.14
CA LEU A 4 -1.32 -18.49 -1.01
C LEU A 4 -2.32 -17.33 -1.16
N PRO A 5 -1.98 -16.29 -1.94
CA PRO A 5 -2.92 -15.20 -2.21
C PRO A 5 -4.09 -15.66 -3.09
N VAL A 6 -5.23 -14.98 -2.92
CA VAL A 6 -6.38 -15.11 -3.82
C VAL A 6 -6.12 -14.30 -5.08
N LYS A 7 -6.13 -14.97 -6.24
CA LYS A 7 -5.98 -14.34 -7.56
C LYS A 7 -7.30 -13.78 -8.07
N GLU A 8 -8.36 -14.59 -7.97
CA GLU A 8 -9.67 -14.30 -8.54
C GLU A 8 -10.75 -14.78 -7.56
N THR A 9 -11.78 -13.97 -7.40
CA THR A 9 -12.99 -14.32 -6.65
C THR A 9 -14.19 -14.20 -7.57
N MET A 10 -15.04 -15.23 -7.61
CA MET A 10 -16.32 -15.20 -8.31
C MET A 10 -17.43 -15.19 -7.28
N SER A 11 -18.24 -14.13 -7.30
CA SER A 11 -19.38 -13.98 -6.39
C SER A 11 -20.53 -14.90 -6.79
N ARG A 12 -21.44 -15.09 -5.83
CA ARG A 12 -22.75 -15.74 -6.05
C ARG A 12 -23.50 -15.12 -7.22
N ALA A 13 -23.60 -13.79 -7.19
CA ALA A 13 -24.36 -13.02 -8.17
C ALA A 13 -23.80 -13.19 -9.58
N GLU A 14 -22.47 -13.11 -9.71
CA GLU A 14 -21.81 -13.30 -11.00
C GLU A 14 -21.97 -14.72 -11.53
N ARG A 15 -21.88 -15.73 -10.66
CA ARG A 15 -22.15 -17.12 -11.05
C ARG A 15 -23.59 -17.30 -11.53
N ASN A 16 -24.58 -16.80 -10.78
CA ASN A 16 -25.98 -16.96 -11.13
C ASN A 16 -26.31 -16.25 -12.46
N LYS A 17 -25.77 -15.05 -12.69
CA LYS A 17 -25.86 -14.36 -13.99
C LYS A 17 -25.33 -15.21 -15.14
N ARG A 18 -24.19 -15.91 -14.95
CA ARG A 18 -23.61 -16.81 -15.98
C ARG A 18 -24.48 -18.04 -16.24
N VAL A 19 -25.10 -18.62 -15.21
CA VAL A 19 -26.01 -19.76 -15.36
C VAL A 19 -27.26 -19.36 -16.15
N LEU A 20 -27.88 -18.22 -15.80
CA LEU A 20 -29.07 -17.71 -16.49
C LEU A 20 -28.81 -17.40 -17.97
N ARG A 21 -27.61 -16.93 -18.32
CA ARG A 21 -27.21 -16.68 -19.72
C ARG A 21 -26.83 -17.95 -20.50
N SER A 22 -26.71 -19.09 -19.83
CA SER A 22 -26.34 -20.35 -20.47
C SER A 22 -27.59 -21.09 -20.98
N LYS A 23 -27.41 -22.12 -21.83
CA LYS A 23 -28.50 -23.02 -22.26
C LYS A 23 -29.25 -23.70 -21.10
N LYS A 24 -28.73 -23.62 -19.87
CA LYS A 24 -29.32 -24.17 -18.64
C LYS A 24 -30.05 -23.11 -17.80
N GLY A 25 -30.30 -21.92 -18.34
CA GLY A 25 -30.90 -20.80 -17.61
C GLY A 25 -32.36 -20.98 -17.19
N TYR A 26 -33.01 -22.07 -17.61
CA TYR A 26 -34.38 -22.43 -17.24
C TYR A 26 -34.47 -23.31 -15.98
N ASP A 27 -33.33 -23.78 -15.45
CA ASP A 27 -33.28 -24.67 -14.30
C ASP A 27 -32.85 -23.90 -13.04
N ASP A 28 -33.85 -23.47 -12.28
CA ASP A 28 -33.67 -22.72 -11.03
C ASP A 28 -32.93 -23.53 -9.94
N SER A 29 -32.90 -24.88 -10.05
CA SER A 29 -32.15 -25.73 -9.11
C SER A 29 -30.63 -25.54 -9.21
N LEU A 30 -30.15 -24.96 -10.31
CA LEU A 30 -28.73 -24.66 -10.52
C LEU A 30 -28.29 -23.34 -9.88
N LEU A 31 -29.23 -22.50 -9.44
CA LEU A 31 -28.94 -21.23 -8.77
C LEU A 31 -28.37 -21.47 -7.37
N LEU A 32 -27.42 -20.63 -6.96
CA LEU A 32 -26.88 -20.72 -5.61
C LEU A 32 -27.88 -20.19 -4.58
N PRO A 33 -28.10 -20.90 -3.47
CA PRO A 33 -28.89 -20.40 -2.35
C PRO A 33 -28.24 -19.14 -1.72
N ALA A 34 -29.04 -18.40 -0.95
CA ALA A 34 -28.56 -17.27 -0.17
C ALA A 34 -27.54 -17.74 0.89
N GLY A 35 -26.55 -16.90 1.21
CA GLY A 35 -25.49 -17.21 2.19
C GLY A 35 -24.21 -17.81 1.60
N ILE A 36 -24.20 -18.22 0.32
CA ILE A 36 -23.00 -18.74 -0.34
C ILE A 36 -22.33 -17.64 -1.15
N ASP A 37 -21.53 -16.82 -0.49
CA ASP A 37 -20.66 -15.83 -1.13
C ASP A 37 -19.31 -15.74 -0.40
N PRO A 38 -18.17 -15.83 -1.11
CA PRO A 38 -18.04 -16.06 -2.55
C PRO A 38 -18.26 -17.51 -2.96
N TYR A 39 -18.76 -17.72 -4.18
CA TYR A 39 -18.95 -19.04 -4.77
C TYR A 39 -17.64 -19.77 -5.07
N GLN A 40 -16.64 -19.03 -5.55
CA GLN A 40 -15.37 -19.59 -6.00
C GLN A 40 -14.21 -18.63 -5.69
N ARG A 41 -13.09 -19.19 -5.23
CA ARG A 41 -11.81 -18.49 -5.11
C ARG A 41 -10.70 -19.28 -5.79
N THR A 42 -9.89 -18.60 -6.58
CA THR A 42 -8.67 -19.14 -7.18
C THR A 42 -7.49 -18.74 -6.32
N TYR A 43 -6.76 -19.72 -5.80
CA TYR A 43 -5.52 -19.52 -5.04
C TYR A 43 -4.32 -19.80 -5.92
N ILE A 44 -3.27 -19.00 -5.77
CA ILE A 44 -2.00 -19.16 -6.47
C ILE A 44 -0.84 -19.06 -5.49
N CYS A 45 0.35 -19.43 -5.91
CA CYS A 45 1.58 -19.04 -5.20
C CYS A 45 1.79 -17.53 -5.29
N THR A 46 2.44 -16.91 -4.28
CA THR A 46 2.93 -15.52 -4.36
C THR A 46 3.85 -15.27 -5.55
N HIS A 47 4.48 -16.31 -6.09
CA HIS A 47 5.30 -16.26 -7.29
C HIS A 47 4.52 -16.50 -8.59
N GLY A 48 3.23 -16.87 -8.52
CA GLY A 48 2.36 -17.17 -9.66
C GLY A 48 1.70 -15.94 -10.29
N TRP A 49 1.99 -14.74 -9.79
CA TRP A 49 1.58 -13.50 -10.42
C TRP A 49 2.38 -13.30 -11.72
N LYS A 50 1.67 -12.98 -12.80
CA LYS A 50 2.31 -12.60 -14.06
C LYS A 50 3.18 -11.37 -13.84
N LYS A 51 4.33 -11.33 -14.52
CA LYS A 51 5.14 -10.10 -14.58
C LYS A 51 4.26 -8.96 -15.08
N ARG A 52 4.20 -7.86 -14.32
CA ARG A 52 3.56 -6.64 -14.80
C ARG A 52 4.34 -6.16 -16.01
N LYS A 53 3.63 -5.73 -17.06
CA LYS A 53 4.29 -5.05 -18.18
C LYS A 53 5.01 -3.81 -17.62
N SER A 54 6.30 -3.69 -17.90
CA SER A 54 7.04 -2.49 -17.54
C SER A 54 6.44 -1.30 -18.27
N ARG A 55 6.35 -0.14 -17.61
CA ARG A 55 5.94 1.13 -18.24
C ARG A 55 7.14 1.97 -18.74
N GLY A 56 8.36 1.48 -18.53
CA GLY A 56 9.59 2.11 -19.02
C GLY A 56 10.66 1.09 -19.39
N GLU A 57 11.69 1.54 -20.10
CA GLU A 57 12.79 0.70 -20.59
C GLU A 57 13.89 0.46 -19.54
N GLY A 58 13.87 1.23 -18.44
CA GLY A 58 14.86 1.12 -17.38
C GLY A 58 14.72 -0.17 -16.57
N SER A 59 15.79 -0.97 -16.53
CA SER A 59 15.94 -2.08 -15.59
C SER A 59 16.50 -1.57 -14.26
N ARG A 60 15.81 -1.81 -13.14
CA ARG A 60 16.36 -1.54 -11.80
C ARG A 60 17.10 -2.79 -11.30
N PRO A 61 18.43 -2.79 -11.18
CA PRO A 61 19.23 -3.99 -10.93
C PRO A 61 19.03 -4.65 -9.55
N ARG A 62 18.28 -4.02 -8.63
CA ARG A 62 18.10 -4.48 -7.24
C ARG A 62 16.65 -4.82 -6.88
N GLN A 63 15.87 -5.37 -7.79
CA GLN A 63 14.54 -5.89 -7.44
C GLN A 63 14.60 -7.42 -7.27
N TYR A 64 14.30 -7.88 -6.06
CA TYR A 64 14.03 -9.30 -5.80
C TYR A 64 12.66 -9.63 -6.41
N ILE A 65 12.62 -9.88 -7.72
CA ILE A 65 11.38 -10.12 -8.46
C ILE A 65 10.87 -11.51 -8.11
N ARG A 66 9.83 -11.57 -7.28
CA ARG A 66 9.13 -12.82 -6.92
C ARG A 66 8.26 -13.36 -8.06
N LEU A 67 8.09 -12.62 -9.16
CA LEU A 67 7.20 -12.97 -10.28
C LEU A 67 7.86 -14.00 -11.22
N THR A 68 7.97 -15.26 -10.78
CA THR A 68 8.55 -16.37 -11.57
C THR A 68 7.52 -17.12 -12.41
N ASP A 69 6.30 -16.59 -12.51
CA ASP A 69 5.17 -17.23 -13.19
C ASP A 69 4.95 -18.68 -12.70
N CYS A 70 4.99 -18.85 -11.38
CA CYS A 70 4.83 -20.15 -10.74
C CYS A 70 3.50 -20.82 -11.14
N PRO A 71 3.51 -22.08 -11.60
CA PRO A 71 2.31 -22.74 -12.10
C PRO A 71 1.37 -23.25 -10.98
N PHE A 72 1.80 -23.17 -9.73
CA PHE A 72 1.00 -23.55 -8.57
C PHE A 72 -0.31 -22.77 -8.52
N ARG A 73 -1.43 -23.48 -8.60
CA ARG A 73 -2.78 -22.91 -8.56
C ARG A 73 -3.80 -23.98 -8.20
N PHE A 74 -4.80 -23.62 -7.41
CA PHE A 74 -6.03 -24.42 -7.30
C PHE A 74 -7.24 -23.51 -7.11
N VAL A 75 -8.42 -24.09 -7.29
CA VAL A 75 -9.69 -23.39 -7.14
C VAL A 75 -10.48 -24.04 -6.01
N ILE A 76 -10.93 -23.25 -5.04
CA ILE A 76 -11.95 -23.68 -4.10
C ILE A 76 -13.30 -23.20 -4.63
N GLN A 77 -14.25 -24.11 -4.78
CA GLN A 77 -15.56 -23.84 -5.37
C GLN A 77 -16.66 -24.54 -4.56
N TRP A 78 -17.81 -23.89 -4.40
CA TRP A 78 -18.98 -24.54 -3.82
C TRP A 78 -19.56 -25.59 -4.78
N ASN A 79 -19.76 -26.81 -4.27
CA ASN A 79 -20.44 -27.87 -4.98
C ASN A 79 -21.92 -27.91 -4.56
N VAL A 80 -22.81 -27.52 -5.46
CA VAL A 80 -24.27 -27.49 -5.21
C VAL A 80 -24.82 -28.89 -4.92
N ALA A 81 -24.39 -29.91 -5.67
CA ALA A 81 -24.91 -31.27 -5.53
C ALA A 81 -24.47 -31.95 -4.22
N LYS A 82 -23.27 -31.63 -3.73
CA LYS A 82 -22.71 -32.21 -2.49
C LYS A 82 -22.83 -31.30 -1.28
N ASN A 83 -23.43 -30.12 -1.44
CA ASN A 83 -23.57 -29.08 -0.42
C ASN A 83 -22.27 -28.81 0.38
N SER A 84 -21.11 -28.77 -0.30
CA SER A 84 -19.79 -28.69 0.34
C SER A 84 -18.77 -27.95 -0.53
N LEU A 85 -17.70 -27.46 0.10
CA LEU A 85 -16.56 -26.86 -0.60
C LEU A 85 -15.69 -27.95 -1.23
N GLN A 86 -15.30 -27.75 -2.49
CA GLN A 86 -14.45 -28.67 -3.21
C GLN A 86 -13.25 -27.95 -3.82
N VAL A 87 -12.08 -28.58 -3.70
CA VAL A 87 -10.87 -28.19 -4.44
C VAL A 87 -10.94 -28.76 -5.86
N LYS A 88 -10.77 -27.89 -6.87
CA LYS A 88 -10.75 -28.24 -8.29
C LYS A 88 -9.58 -27.59 -9.01
N ARG A 89 -9.26 -28.12 -10.20
CA ARG A 89 -8.26 -27.56 -11.13
C ARG A 89 -6.90 -27.29 -10.45
N GLY A 90 -6.50 -28.21 -9.57
CA GLY A 90 -5.26 -28.10 -8.80
C GLY A 90 -4.04 -28.44 -9.65
N ASN A 91 -3.05 -27.56 -9.62
CA ASN A 91 -1.67 -27.79 -9.96
C ASN A 91 -0.85 -27.43 -8.72
N PHE A 92 -0.18 -28.42 -8.13
CA PHE A 92 0.55 -28.27 -6.88
C PHE A 92 2.08 -28.26 -7.09
N VAL A 93 2.53 -28.02 -8.32
CA VAL A 93 3.95 -27.96 -8.67
C VAL A 93 4.47 -26.54 -8.54
N HIS A 94 5.63 -26.38 -7.90
CA HIS A 94 6.38 -25.14 -7.83
C HIS A 94 7.59 -25.19 -8.76
N ASN A 95 7.92 -24.06 -9.38
CA ASN A 95 9.14 -23.86 -10.18
C ASN A 95 10.22 -23.07 -9.43
N HIS A 96 10.06 -22.91 -8.12
CA HIS A 96 10.99 -22.21 -7.24
C HIS A 96 11.09 -22.96 -5.91
N PRO A 97 12.17 -22.77 -5.14
CA PRO A 97 12.30 -23.37 -3.82
C PRO A 97 11.17 -22.93 -2.89
N VAL A 98 10.58 -23.90 -2.18
CA VAL A 98 9.63 -23.67 -1.07
C VAL A 98 10.27 -24.25 0.18
N SER A 99 10.63 -23.38 1.14
CA SER A 99 11.30 -23.78 2.38
C SER A 99 10.77 -22.97 3.56
N ALA A 100 11.00 -23.45 4.78
CA ALA A 100 10.66 -22.71 6.00
C ALA A 100 11.40 -21.35 6.05
N ARG A 101 12.66 -21.33 5.61
CA ARG A 101 13.44 -20.09 5.49
C ARG A 101 12.83 -19.12 4.47
N ALA A 102 12.41 -19.61 3.31
CA ALA A 102 11.71 -18.76 2.34
C ALA A 102 10.39 -18.23 2.91
N PHE A 103 9.66 -19.06 3.65
CA PHE A 103 8.43 -18.67 4.33
C PHE A 103 8.68 -17.52 5.29
N ALA A 104 9.67 -17.62 6.18
CA ALA A 104 10.00 -16.59 7.17
C ALA A 104 10.29 -15.20 6.57
N THR A 105 10.62 -15.12 5.27
CA THR A 105 10.87 -13.84 4.57
C THR A 105 9.59 -13.18 4.02
N TYR A 106 8.41 -13.78 4.19
CA TYR A 106 7.16 -13.13 3.78
C TYR A 106 6.74 -12.06 4.81
N PRO A 107 6.29 -10.86 4.38
CA PRO A 107 5.81 -9.84 5.31
C PRO A 107 4.73 -10.37 6.28
N SER A 108 3.79 -11.16 5.77
CA SER A 108 2.70 -11.75 6.56
C SER A 108 3.14 -12.81 7.59
N SER A 109 4.36 -13.34 7.48
CA SER A 109 4.87 -14.35 8.42
C SER A 109 5.90 -13.77 9.39
N ARG A 110 6.26 -12.49 9.27
CA ARG A 110 7.25 -11.82 10.12
C ARG A 110 6.68 -11.34 11.46
N GLY A 111 5.37 -11.48 11.68
CA GLY A 111 4.73 -11.06 12.93
C GLY A 111 4.76 -9.55 13.17
N LEU A 112 4.87 -8.75 12.10
CA LEU A 112 4.96 -7.29 12.16
C LEU A 112 3.71 -6.64 12.77
N ASP A 113 2.56 -7.31 12.66
CA ASP A 113 1.28 -6.87 13.24
C ASP A 113 1.17 -7.19 14.74
N SER A 114 2.26 -7.65 15.37
CA SER A 114 2.30 -7.87 16.82
C SER A 114 2.20 -6.54 17.56
N ALA A 115 1.22 -6.43 18.47
CA ALA A 115 1.05 -5.29 19.36
C ALA A 115 2.34 -5.01 20.15
N THR A 116 3.08 -6.06 20.52
CA THR A 116 4.35 -5.94 21.25
C THR A 116 5.45 -5.28 20.42
N VAL A 117 5.56 -5.63 19.13
CA VAL A 117 6.55 -5.02 18.22
C VAL A 117 6.21 -3.55 18.01
N SER A 118 4.92 -3.26 17.78
CA SER A 118 4.44 -1.89 17.60
C SER A 118 4.72 -1.01 18.82
N ALA A 119 4.40 -1.48 20.03
CA ALA A 119 4.63 -0.75 21.27
C ALA A 119 6.12 -0.49 21.55
N ARG A 120 7.00 -1.47 21.28
CA ARG A 120 8.46 -1.31 21.41
C ARG A 120 8.97 -0.21 20.47
N VAL A 121 8.57 -0.26 19.20
CA VAL A 121 8.98 0.73 18.19
C VAL A 121 8.47 2.12 18.56
N GLU A 122 7.21 2.24 18.99
CA GLU A 122 6.62 3.50 19.43
C GLU A 122 7.36 4.11 20.63
N GLY A 123 7.66 3.31 21.66
CA GLY A 123 8.44 3.79 22.81
C GLY A 123 9.84 4.28 22.42
N MET A 124 10.51 3.57 21.50
CA MET A 124 11.81 4.01 20.97
C MET A 124 11.71 5.28 20.11
N LEU A 125 10.63 5.44 19.35
CA LEU A 125 10.39 6.65 18.56
C LEU A 125 10.12 7.86 19.44
N ALA A 126 9.40 7.70 20.56
CA ALA A 126 9.11 8.76 21.51
C ALA A 126 10.38 9.38 22.12
N VAL A 127 11.45 8.59 22.31
CA VAL A 127 12.76 9.05 22.79
C VAL A 127 13.71 9.46 21.65
N GLY A 128 13.22 9.54 20.41
CA GLY A 128 14.01 9.98 19.26
C GLY A 128 15.04 8.96 18.76
N ALA A 129 14.85 7.67 19.02
CA ALA A 129 15.79 6.64 18.57
C ALA A 129 15.92 6.62 17.04
N ARG A 130 17.16 6.42 16.57
CA ARG A 130 17.45 6.26 15.14
C ARG A 130 16.92 4.92 14.64
N ARG A 131 16.48 4.87 13.38
CA ARG A 131 15.92 3.65 12.75
C ARG A 131 16.85 2.45 12.82
N SER A 132 18.17 2.66 12.73
CA SER A 132 19.16 1.59 12.88
C SER A 132 19.13 0.99 14.29
N ARG A 133 19.05 1.82 15.32
CA ARG A 133 18.94 1.37 16.72
C ARG A 133 17.65 0.61 16.99
N ILE A 134 16.54 1.03 16.37
CA ILE A 134 15.26 0.30 16.44
C ILE A 134 15.40 -1.07 15.79
N TYR A 135 16.05 -1.15 14.63
CA TYR A 135 16.31 -2.42 13.96
C TYR A 135 17.19 -3.36 14.79
N ASP A 136 18.33 -2.87 15.28
CA ASP A 136 19.26 -3.65 16.10
C ASP A 136 18.56 -4.18 17.36
N TYR A 137 17.80 -3.33 18.04
CA TYR A 137 17.01 -3.72 19.22
C TYR A 137 16.00 -4.82 18.91
N LEU A 138 15.22 -4.70 17.82
CA LEU A 138 14.26 -5.73 17.46
C LEU A 138 14.94 -7.07 17.12
N LEU A 139 16.11 -7.01 16.47
CA LEU A 139 16.90 -8.20 16.14
C LEU A 139 17.46 -8.89 17.39
N GLU A 140 17.96 -8.11 18.36
CA GLU A 140 18.45 -8.60 19.66
C GLU A 140 17.32 -9.23 20.50
N HIS A 141 16.05 -8.91 20.23
CA HIS A 141 14.88 -9.45 20.92
C HIS A 141 14.15 -10.52 20.09
N ASP A 142 14.90 -11.27 19.26
CA ASP A 142 14.43 -12.40 18.45
C ASP A 142 13.25 -12.08 17.51
N GLN A 143 13.09 -10.81 17.11
CA GLN A 143 12.05 -10.43 16.16
C GLN A 143 12.55 -10.65 14.73
N ASN A 144 11.75 -11.36 13.94
CA ASN A 144 12.04 -11.60 12.53
C ASN A 144 11.63 -10.36 11.70
N VAL A 145 12.46 -9.32 11.73
CA VAL A 145 12.22 -8.05 11.02
C VAL A 145 13.29 -7.76 9.97
N LEU A 146 12.92 -7.01 8.93
CA LEU A 146 13.84 -6.43 7.96
C LEU A 146 13.90 -4.92 8.16
N GLN A 147 14.98 -4.28 7.70
CA GLN A 147 15.12 -2.81 7.78
C GLN A 147 13.93 -2.07 7.15
N VAL A 148 13.40 -2.58 6.04
CA VAL A 148 12.22 -2.02 5.37
C VAL A 148 10.96 -2.04 6.25
N ASP A 149 10.87 -2.98 7.18
CA ASP A 149 9.74 -3.07 8.10
C ASP A 149 9.82 -1.94 9.13
N VAL A 150 11.00 -1.69 9.68
CA VAL A 150 11.25 -0.54 10.57
C VAL A 150 10.96 0.76 9.83
N ASP A 151 11.44 0.92 8.59
CA ASP A 151 11.13 2.10 7.78
C ASP A 151 9.62 2.29 7.58
N ASN A 152 8.88 1.20 7.32
CA ASN A 152 7.43 1.25 7.19
C ASN A 152 6.74 1.61 8.51
N MET A 153 7.17 1.05 9.64
CA MET A 153 6.62 1.36 10.97
C MET A 153 6.86 2.82 11.35
N VAL A 154 8.09 3.33 11.16
CA VAL A 154 8.40 4.75 11.39
C VAL A 154 7.58 5.64 10.47
N ARG A 155 7.40 5.26 9.20
CA ARG A 155 6.56 6.02 8.26
C ARG A 155 5.10 6.05 8.70
N ALA A 156 4.57 4.92 9.16
CA ALA A 156 3.19 4.82 9.66
C ALA A 156 3.01 5.66 10.93
N HIS A 157 3.95 5.60 11.87
CA HIS A 157 3.93 6.40 13.09
C HIS A 157 3.99 7.90 12.79
N LYS A 158 4.88 8.34 11.88
CA LYS A 158 4.91 9.73 11.41
C LYS A 158 3.59 10.14 10.77
N ALA A 159 3.00 9.30 9.94
CA ALA A 159 1.70 9.59 9.33
C ALA A 159 0.57 9.64 10.37
N SER A 160 0.68 8.91 11.47
CA SER A 160 -0.28 8.95 12.59
C SER A 160 -0.12 10.20 13.46
N ILE A 161 1.11 10.67 13.69
CA ILE A 161 1.36 11.96 14.37
C ILE A 161 0.93 13.13 13.48
N VAL A 162 1.23 13.05 12.18
CA VAL A 162 0.79 14.00 11.16
C VAL A 162 -0.66 13.70 10.73
N GLY A 163 -1.37 12.86 11.48
CA GLY A 163 -2.79 12.59 11.29
C GLY A 163 -3.61 13.79 11.73
N GLY A 164 -3.63 14.83 10.91
CA GLY A 164 -4.38 16.05 11.17
C GLY A 164 -3.79 17.24 10.44
N ASP A 165 -4.26 17.45 9.21
CA ASP A 165 -4.14 18.68 8.45
C ASP A 165 -2.72 19.03 7.92
N ASP A 166 -2.48 18.78 6.63
CA ASP A 166 -1.34 19.35 5.90
C ASP A 166 -1.25 20.89 6.12
N ASN A 167 -2.38 21.55 6.42
CA ASN A 167 -2.40 22.97 6.75
C ASN A 167 -1.77 23.27 8.12
N GLU A 168 -1.84 22.38 9.12
CA GLU A 168 -1.20 22.62 10.42
C GLU A 168 0.33 22.51 10.31
N ALA A 169 0.82 21.54 9.53
CA ALA A 169 2.24 21.45 9.19
C ALA A 169 2.70 22.68 8.39
N THR A 170 1.91 23.10 7.39
CA THR A 170 2.18 24.30 6.59
C THR A 170 2.15 25.58 7.44
N ALA A 171 1.22 25.70 8.39
CA ALA A 171 1.13 26.82 9.31
C ALA A 171 2.37 26.90 10.22
N ARG A 172 2.88 25.76 10.69
CA ARG A 172 4.12 25.72 11.49
C ARG A 172 5.34 26.19 10.70
N GLU A 173 5.45 25.76 9.44
CA GLU A 173 6.53 26.20 8.54
C GLU A 173 6.41 27.70 8.22
N LEU A 174 5.19 28.21 8.01
CA LEU A 174 4.94 29.64 7.81
C LEU A 174 5.33 30.47 9.03
N ALA A 175 5.02 29.98 10.24
CA ALA A 175 5.41 30.63 11.48
C ALA A 175 6.95 30.66 11.65
N GLY A 176 7.63 29.55 11.33
CA GLY A 176 9.09 29.49 11.31
C GLY A 176 9.70 30.42 10.26
N PHE A 177 9.10 30.49 9.07
CA PHE A 177 9.51 31.39 7.98
C PHE A 177 9.39 32.86 8.40
N ALA A 178 8.27 33.27 8.99
CA ALA A 178 8.09 34.64 9.49
C ALA A 178 9.04 34.97 10.66
N ALA A 179 9.35 33.99 11.51
CA ALA A 179 10.28 34.19 12.62
C ALA A 179 11.76 34.27 12.19
N ALA A 180 12.11 33.65 11.06
CA ALA A 180 13.49 33.61 10.56
C ALA A 180 14.02 34.98 10.11
N ASP A 181 13.15 35.83 9.55
CA ASP A 181 13.48 37.19 9.16
C ASP A 181 12.22 38.08 9.22
N LYS A 182 12.35 39.28 9.80
CA LYS A 182 11.25 40.24 9.91
C LYS A 182 10.77 40.76 8.55
N GLU A 183 11.62 40.66 7.51
CA GLU A 183 11.26 41.05 6.15
C GLU A 183 10.61 39.91 5.34
N ASN A 184 10.54 38.70 5.88
CA ASN A 184 9.84 37.61 5.23
C ASN A 184 8.33 37.90 5.21
N VAL A 185 7.73 37.80 4.03
CA VAL A 185 6.29 38.01 3.84
C VAL A 185 5.68 36.74 3.32
N SER A 186 4.57 36.31 3.91
CA SER A 186 3.77 35.20 3.39
C SER A 186 2.29 35.57 3.38
N SER A 187 1.55 35.04 2.41
CA SER A 187 0.10 35.20 2.28
C SER A 187 -0.53 33.83 2.08
N VAL A 188 -1.62 33.58 2.79
CA VAL A 188 -2.41 32.35 2.71
C VAL A 188 -3.75 32.70 2.08
N ALA A 189 -4.22 31.90 1.13
CA ALA A 189 -5.52 32.08 0.49
C ALA A 189 -6.19 30.72 0.29
N ASP A 190 -7.49 30.66 0.57
CA ASP A 190 -8.30 29.47 0.40
C ASP A 190 -9.19 29.59 -0.84
N THR A 191 -9.33 28.49 -1.58
CA THR A 191 -10.31 28.41 -2.68
C THR A 191 -11.68 27.99 -2.14
N ALA A 192 -12.74 28.30 -2.89
CA ALA A 192 -14.09 27.84 -2.54
C ALA A 192 -14.24 26.30 -2.51
N ALA A 193 -13.30 25.56 -3.10
CA ALA A 193 -13.24 24.10 -3.06
C ALA A 193 -12.57 23.55 -1.78
N GLY A 194 -12.10 24.43 -0.89
CA GLY A 194 -11.40 24.04 0.34
C GLY A 194 -9.92 23.72 0.14
N GLU A 195 -9.30 24.22 -0.93
CA GLU A 195 -7.85 24.09 -1.15
C GLU A 195 -7.13 25.33 -0.61
N THR A 196 -6.10 25.14 0.20
CA THR A 196 -5.29 26.22 0.77
C THR A 196 -4.02 26.41 -0.05
N GLY A 197 -3.79 27.64 -0.52
CA GLY A 197 -2.59 28.06 -1.23
C GLY A 197 -1.77 29.03 -0.40
N VAL A 198 -0.45 28.99 -0.55
CA VAL A 198 0.49 29.86 0.16
C VAL A 198 1.49 30.48 -0.82
N ILE A 199 1.70 31.79 -0.70
CA ILE A 199 2.77 32.51 -1.39
C ILE A 199 3.72 33.07 -0.33
N SER A 200 5.02 32.77 -0.46
CA SER A 200 6.06 33.24 0.47
C SER A 200 7.20 33.94 -0.27
N LEU A 201 7.57 35.14 0.18
CA LEU A 201 8.58 36.01 -0.41
C LEU A 201 9.66 36.35 0.63
N ALA A 202 10.84 35.76 0.48
CA ALA A 202 11.92 35.91 1.45
C ALA A 202 12.81 37.14 1.19
N THR A 203 13.13 37.42 -0.08
CA THR A 203 14.11 38.44 -0.42
C THR A 203 13.48 39.74 -0.90
N ALA A 204 14.17 40.85 -0.70
CA ALA A 204 13.77 42.15 -1.24
C ALA A 204 13.60 42.13 -2.77
N HIS A 205 14.36 41.29 -3.47
CA HIS A 205 14.21 41.10 -4.92
C HIS A 205 12.88 40.42 -5.27
N MET A 206 12.52 39.33 -4.59
CA MET A 206 11.24 38.65 -4.77
C MET A 206 10.06 39.57 -4.48
N ARG A 207 10.11 40.34 -3.39
CA ARG A 207 9.08 41.33 -3.04
C ARG A 207 8.93 42.42 -4.11
N ARG A 208 10.05 42.96 -4.63
CA ARG A 208 10.04 43.96 -5.72
C ARG A 208 9.50 43.40 -7.04
N LEU A 209 9.85 42.17 -7.38
CA LEU A 209 9.34 41.51 -8.58
C LEU A 209 7.84 41.26 -8.48
N TYR A 210 7.38 40.69 -7.36
CA TYR A 210 5.96 40.43 -7.15
C TYR A 210 5.14 41.72 -7.16
N SER A 211 5.64 42.81 -6.58
CA SER A 211 4.98 44.12 -6.62
C SER A 211 4.87 44.73 -8.02
N ARG A 212 5.77 44.40 -8.95
CA ARG A 212 5.75 44.95 -10.33
C ARG A 212 5.05 44.03 -11.32
N PHE A 213 5.03 42.73 -11.06
CA PHE A 213 4.63 41.70 -12.02
C PHE A 213 3.79 40.60 -11.36
N SER A 214 2.86 40.95 -10.47
CA SER A 214 2.00 39.99 -9.77
C SER A 214 1.15 39.13 -10.72
N GLU A 215 0.82 39.66 -11.91
CA GLU A 215 0.04 38.96 -12.95
C GLU A 215 0.85 37.93 -13.76
N LEU A 216 2.18 38.08 -13.82
CA LEU A 216 3.09 37.23 -14.60
C LEU A 216 3.77 36.15 -13.74
N LEU A 217 3.65 36.24 -12.42
CA LEU A 217 4.20 35.27 -11.46
C LEU A 217 3.23 34.09 -11.29
N LEU A 218 2.87 33.45 -12.40
CA LEU A 218 2.27 32.11 -12.39
C LEU A 218 3.36 31.12 -11.95
N VAL A 219 3.33 30.79 -10.66
CA VAL A 219 4.26 29.85 -10.04
C VAL A 219 4.00 28.45 -10.60
N ASP A 220 5.06 27.81 -11.10
CA ASP A 220 5.09 26.38 -11.43
C ASP A 220 4.90 25.56 -10.14
N CYS A 221 3.68 25.07 -9.93
CA CYS A 221 3.36 24.18 -8.82
C CYS A 221 3.76 22.73 -9.18
N THR A 222 5.01 22.35 -8.92
CA THR A 222 5.40 20.94 -8.97
C THR A 222 4.99 20.20 -7.69
N HIS A 223 3.71 19.83 -7.58
CA HIS A 223 3.28 18.83 -6.61
C HIS A 223 3.55 17.42 -7.16
N LYS A 224 4.72 16.84 -6.84
CA LYS A 224 5.05 15.39 -6.95
C LYS A 224 4.34 14.61 -8.09
N THR A 225 4.51 15.00 -9.35
CA THR A 225 4.10 14.18 -10.51
C THR A 225 5.24 13.42 -11.18
N ASN A 226 6.47 13.48 -10.64
CA ASN A 226 7.52 12.54 -11.05
C ASN A 226 7.36 11.23 -10.28
N ARG A 227 6.52 10.34 -10.83
CA ARG A 227 6.40 8.95 -10.41
C ARG A 227 6.98 8.00 -11.45
#